data_AF-A0A956RSL9-F1
#
_entry.id   AF-A0A956RSL9-F1
#
_cell.length_a   1.000
_cell.length_b   1.000
_cell.length_c   1.000
_cell.angle_alpha   90.00
_cell.angle_beta   90.00
_cell.angle_gamma   90.00
#
_symmetry.space_group_name_H-M   'P 1'
#
loop_
_entity.id
_entity.type
_entity.pdbx_description
1 polymer ?
#
loop_
_entity_poly.entity_id
_entity_poly.type
_entity_poly.pdbx_seq_one_letter_code
_entity_poly.pdbx_strand_id
1 'polypeptide(L)'
;MFEEPTQKELSQIPKIGVVRKTKQTERIIHLRFSIGNCEWLVAGYDSKDKFYGFVDYHQIISKPKWETFSFVELKGKQINGIGVELDPYWKPVKFSERPIDLNEVELPTLTLSCGKCKKKHVVSLNLAFAHFVVYGATTPCCGKTGWFKDQETVDHIMALINSK
;
A
#
# COMPACT_ATOMS: atom_id res chain seq x y z
N MET A 1 -10.22 2.90 12.17
CA MET A 1 -11.30 1.90 12.23
C MET A 1 -11.66 1.57 10.79
N PHE A 2 -11.71 0.30 10.39
CA PHE A 2 -11.99 -0.05 8.98
C PHE A 2 -13.42 0.33 8.63
N GLU A 3 -13.60 1.26 7.69
CA GLU A 3 -14.91 1.56 7.13
C GLU A 3 -15.25 0.52 6.05
N GLU A 4 -16.36 -0.19 6.24
CA GLU A 4 -16.82 -1.18 5.27
C GLU A 4 -17.63 -0.50 4.16
N PRO A 5 -17.44 -0.89 2.88
CA PRO A 5 -18.33 -0.46 1.81
C PRO A 5 -19.77 -0.87 2.13
N THR A 6 -20.69 0.05 1.91
CA THR A 6 -22.12 -0.22 2.08
C THR A 6 -22.61 -1.22 1.05
N GLN A 7 -23.71 -1.92 1.36
CA GLN A 7 -24.37 -2.80 0.39
C GLN A 7 -24.77 -2.08 -0.90
N LYS A 8 -25.08 -0.78 -0.81
CA LYS A 8 -25.38 0.05 -1.98
C LYS A 8 -24.15 0.22 -2.87
N GLU A 9 -22.99 0.52 -2.31
CA GLU A 9 -21.73 0.62 -3.07
C GLU A 9 -21.33 -0.72 -3.69
N LEU A 10 -21.40 -1.81 -2.92
CA LEU A 10 -21.12 -3.16 -3.42
C LEU A 10 -22.05 -3.56 -4.56
N SER A 11 -23.32 -3.17 -4.52
CA SER A 11 -24.30 -3.47 -5.57
C SER A 11 -24.02 -2.76 -6.90
N GLN A 12 -23.23 -1.67 -6.89
CA GLN A 12 -22.85 -0.94 -8.09
C GLN A 12 -21.62 -1.53 -8.79
N ILE A 13 -20.90 -2.44 -8.12
CA ILE A 13 -19.68 -3.04 -8.67
C ILE A 13 -20.07 -4.17 -9.65
N PRO A 14 -19.60 -4.13 -10.90
CA PRO A 14 -19.91 -5.17 -11.87
C PRO A 14 -19.36 -6.55 -11.47
N LYS A 15 -19.98 -7.60 -11.99
CA LYS A 15 -19.47 -8.97 -11.81
C LYS A 15 -18.08 -9.13 -12.43
N ILE A 16 -17.19 -9.84 -11.74
CA ILE A 16 -15.79 -10.08 -12.19
C ILE A 16 -15.71 -10.57 -13.64
N GLY A 17 -16.59 -11.50 -14.04
CA GLY A 17 -16.59 -12.06 -15.40
C GLY A 17 -16.91 -11.05 -16.51
N VAL A 18 -17.59 -9.95 -16.19
CA VAL A 18 -17.85 -8.84 -17.13
C VAL A 18 -16.60 -7.96 -17.24
N VAL A 19 -16.02 -7.58 -16.11
CA VAL A 19 -14.84 -6.70 -16.02
C VAL A 19 -13.61 -7.33 -16.67
N ARG A 20 -13.42 -8.65 -16.55
CA ARG A 20 -12.28 -9.33 -17.16
C ARG A 20 -12.27 -9.28 -18.70
N LYS A 21 -13.43 -9.06 -19.32
CA LYS A 21 -13.56 -8.93 -20.78
C LYS A 21 -13.22 -7.53 -21.29
N THR A 22 -13.16 -6.53 -20.41
CA THR A 22 -12.82 -5.16 -20.80
C THR A 22 -11.31 -4.95 -20.80
N LYS A 23 -10.86 -4.03 -21.65
CA LYS A 23 -9.46 -3.58 -21.69
C LYS A 23 -9.09 -3.01 -20.33
N GLN A 24 -7.87 -3.30 -19.86
CA GLN A 24 -7.42 -2.92 -18.52
C GLN A 24 -7.53 -1.40 -18.26
N THR A 25 -7.21 -0.58 -19.26
CA THR A 25 -7.29 0.89 -19.19
C THR A 25 -8.71 1.42 -19.04
N GLU A 26 -9.70 0.73 -19.61
CA GLU A 26 -11.11 1.13 -19.61
C GLU A 26 -11.89 0.58 -18.41
N ARG A 27 -11.25 -0.15 -17.50
CA ARG A 27 -11.92 -0.68 -16.31
C ARG A 27 -12.28 0.46 -15.38
N ILE A 28 -13.53 0.48 -14.93
CA ILE A 28 -13.98 1.44 -13.92
C ILE A 28 -13.56 0.92 -12.54
N ILE A 29 -12.93 1.77 -11.76
CA ILE A 29 -12.55 1.51 -10.37
C ILE A 29 -13.63 2.09 -9.47
N HIS A 30 -14.34 1.23 -8.76
CA HIS A 30 -15.49 1.59 -7.92
C HIS A 30 -15.11 1.87 -6.48
N LEU A 31 -14.10 1.17 -5.94
CA LEU A 31 -13.60 1.37 -4.59
C LEU A 31 -12.08 1.44 -4.62
N ARG A 32 -11.55 2.19 -3.66
CA ARG A 32 -10.12 2.27 -3.39
C ARG A 32 -9.88 1.98 -1.92
N PHE A 33 -9.03 0.99 -1.67
CA PHE A 33 -8.52 0.71 -0.35
C PHE A 33 -7.02 0.98 -0.30
N SER A 34 -6.51 1.43 0.84
CA SER A 34 -5.09 1.68 1.02
C SER A 34 -4.61 1.40 2.43
N ILE A 35 -3.30 1.14 2.56
CA ILE A 35 -2.58 1.17 3.83
C ILE A 35 -1.14 1.62 3.55
N GLY A 36 -0.77 2.79 4.08
CA GLY A 36 0.47 3.45 3.67
C GLY A 36 0.51 3.62 2.16
N ASN A 37 1.55 3.07 1.51
CA ASN A 37 1.73 3.16 0.05
C ASN A 37 1.15 1.96 -0.72
N CYS A 38 0.52 0.99 -0.05
CA CYS A 38 -0.13 -0.12 -0.72
C CYS A 38 -1.56 0.25 -1.09
N GLU A 39 -1.99 -0.13 -2.29
CA GLU A 39 -3.32 0.17 -2.81
C GLU A 39 -4.01 -1.07 -3.41
N TRP A 40 -5.32 -1.16 -3.17
CA TRP A 40 -6.21 -2.11 -3.81
C TRP A 40 -7.36 -1.35 -4.48
N LEU A 41 -7.38 -1.38 -5.81
CA LEU A 41 -8.37 -0.71 -6.63
C LEU A 41 -9.38 -1.72 -7.15
N VAL A 42 -10.64 -1.63 -6.71
CA VAL A 42 -11.68 -2.61 -7.04
C VAL A 42 -12.40 -2.24 -8.32
N ALA A 43 -12.40 -3.14 -9.30
CA ALA A 43 -13.16 -3.00 -10.53
C ALA A 43 -14.33 -4.00 -10.63
N GLY A 44 -14.26 -5.14 -9.94
CA GLY A 44 -15.27 -6.19 -9.98
C GLY A 44 -15.48 -6.88 -8.65
N TYR A 45 -16.68 -7.40 -8.42
CA TYR A 45 -17.06 -8.12 -7.20
C TYR A 45 -17.84 -9.40 -7.55
N ASP A 46 -17.67 -10.46 -6.76
CA ASP A 46 -18.42 -11.72 -6.92
C ASP A 46 -19.73 -11.77 -6.13
N SER A 47 -20.11 -10.67 -5.49
CA SER A 47 -21.28 -10.56 -4.59
C SER A 47 -21.16 -11.39 -3.31
N LYS A 48 -19.96 -11.87 -2.95
CA LYS A 48 -19.70 -12.66 -1.74
C LYS A 48 -18.49 -12.13 -0.96
N ASP A 49 -17.29 -12.29 -1.51
CA ASP A 49 -16.03 -11.97 -0.83
C ASP A 49 -14.93 -11.52 -1.80
N LYS A 50 -14.92 -12.05 -3.02
CA LYS A 50 -13.80 -11.82 -3.93
C LYS A 50 -13.99 -10.52 -4.69
N PHE A 51 -13.01 -9.64 -4.58
CA PHE A 51 -12.82 -8.52 -5.49
C PHE A 51 -11.88 -8.90 -6.61
N TYR A 52 -12.06 -8.25 -7.75
CA TYR A 52 -11.11 -8.22 -8.85
C TYR A 52 -10.69 -6.79 -9.11
N GLY A 53 -9.38 -6.57 -9.17
CA GLY A 53 -8.85 -5.23 -9.11
C GLY A 53 -7.38 -5.13 -9.47
N PHE A 54 -6.89 -3.91 -9.49
CA PHE A 54 -5.47 -3.62 -9.61
C PHE A 54 -4.89 -3.49 -8.20
N VAL A 55 -3.80 -4.19 -7.95
CA VAL A 55 -3.13 -4.19 -6.66
C VAL A 55 -1.71 -3.69 -6.84
N ASP A 56 -1.37 -2.66 -6.06
CA ASP A 56 -0.04 -2.09 -6.00
C ASP A 56 0.51 -2.26 -4.59
N TYR A 57 1.58 -3.05 -4.47
CA TYR A 57 2.33 -3.22 -3.22
C TYR A 57 3.56 -2.29 -3.16
N HIS A 58 3.49 -1.17 -3.89
CA HIS A 58 4.51 -0.14 -4.04
C HIS A 58 5.91 -0.70 -4.38
N GLN A 59 6.01 -1.54 -5.41
CA GLN A 59 7.26 -2.08 -5.99
C GLN A 59 8.23 -2.81 -5.04
N ILE A 60 7.90 -2.98 -3.77
CA ILE A 60 8.84 -3.52 -2.79
C ILE A 60 8.82 -5.05 -2.79
N ILE A 61 7.65 -5.68 -2.97
CA ILE A 61 7.50 -7.14 -3.02
C ILE A 61 7.29 -7.63 -4.45
N SER A 62 6.51 -6.89 -5.24
CA SER A 62 6.06 -7.35 -6.54
C SER A 62 5.63 -6.20 -7.43
N LYS A 63 5.70 -6.44 -8.75
CA LYS A 63 5.14 -5.52 -9.73
C LYS A 63 3.62 -5.36 -9.51
N PRO A 64 3.08 -4.15 -9.68
CA PRO A 64 1.64 -3.93 -9.66
C PRO A 64 0.96 -4.82 -10.70
N LYS A 65 -0.18 -5.41 -10.34
CA LYS A 65 -0.86 -6.39 -11.20
C LYS A 65 -2.35 -6.41 -10.99
N TRP A 66 -3.07 -6.89 -12.01
CA TRP A 66 -4.48 -7.20 -11.90
C TRP A 66 -4.65 -8.59 -11.29
N GLU A 67 -5.36 -8.68 -10.18
CA GLU A 67 -5.61 -9.95 -9.51
C GLU A 67 -6.96 -9.99 -8.80
N THR A 68 -7.29 -11.17 -8.28
CA THR A 68 -8.44 -11.38 -7.42
C THR A 68 -7.96 -11.47 -5.98
N PHE A 69 -8.64 -10.77 -5.06
CA PHE A 69 -8.30 -10.74 -3.64
C PHE A 69 -9.57 -10.82 -2.77
N SER A 70 -9.42 -11.28 -1.52
CA SER A 70 -10.51 -11.42 -0.57
C SER A 70 -10.77 -10.11 0.18
N PHE A 71 -12.04 -9.71 0.27
CA PHE A 71 -12.45 -8.61 1.12
C PHE A 71 -12.26 -8.93 2.60
N VAL A 72 -12.58 -10.15 3.02
CA VAL A 72 -12.38 -10.60 4.41
C VAL A 72 -10.90 -10.57 4.79
N GLU A 73 -10.00 -11.05 3.92
CA GLU A 73 -8.56 -10.94 4.17
C GLU A 73 -8.10 -9.49 4.21
N LEU A 74 -8.59 -8.65 3.29
CA LEU A 74 -8.24 -7.24 3.21
C LEU A 74 -8.60 -6.49 4.50
N LYS A 75 -9.80 -6.76 5.06
CA LYS A 75 -10.25 -6.21 6.35
C LYS A 75 -9.35 -6.66 7.52
N GLY A 76 -8.81 -7.88 7.45
CA GLY A 76 -7.89 -8.42 8.45
C GLY A 76 -6.44 -7.94 8.29
N LYS A 77 -6.09 -7.24 7.18
CA LYS A 77 -4.73 -6.72 7.00
C LYS A 77 -4.52 -5.51 7.91
N GLN A 78 -3.45 -5.60 8.70
CA GLN A 78 -2.98 -4.52 9.54
C GLN A 78 -1.46 -4.53 9.62
N ILE A 79 -0.89 -3.36 9.90
CA ILE A 79 0.54 -3.14 10.07
C ILE A 79 0.71 -2.29 11.32
N ASN A 80 1.37 -2.85 12.33
CA ASN A 80 1.58 -2.19 13.64
C ASN A 80 0.27 -1.61 14.24
N GLY A 81 -0.86 -2.31 14.04
CA GLY A 81 -2.18 -1.88 14.51
C GLY A 81 -2.92 -0.90 13.58
N ILE A 82 -2.30 -0.44 12.49
CA ILE A 82 -2.93 0.37 11.46
C ILE A 82 -3.58 -0.58 10.45
N GLY A 83 -4.90 -0.50 10.28
CA GLY A 83 -5.64 -1.32 9.31
C GLY A 83 -5.64 -0.73 7.91
N VAL A 84 -6.13 -1.50 6.94
CA VAL A 84 -6.51 -0.96 5.63
C VAL A 84 -7.66 0.03 5.81
N GLU A 85 -7.68 1.08 4.99
CA GLU A 85 -8.72 2.11 4.97
C GLU A 85 -9.42 2.12 3.61
N LEU A 86 -10.72 2.44 3.62
CA LEU A 86 -11.51 2.71 2.44
C LEU A 86 -11.48 4.22 2.20
N ASP A 87 -11.24 4.65 0.95
CA ASP A 87 -11.30 6.07 0.59
C ASP A 87 -12.78 6.54 0.49
N PRO A 88 -13.29 7.37 1.41
CA PRO A 88 -14.69 7.76 1.46
C PRO A 88 -15.05 8.81 0.38
N TYR A 89 -14.05 9.40 -0.27
CA TYR A 89 -14.23 10.40 -1.32
C TYR A 89 -14.02 9.83 -2.72
N TRP A 90 -13.68 8.53 -2.82
CA TRP A 90 -13.48 7.88 -4.10
C TRP A 90 -14.77 7.88 -4.93
N LYS A 91 -14.64 8.31 -6.19
CA LYS A 91 -15.72 8.26 -7.17
C LYS A 91 -15.37 7.29 -8.28
N PRO A 92 -16.34 6.51 -8.80
CA PRO A 92 -16.10 5.62 -9.92
C PRO A 92 -15.42 6.33 -11.10
N VAL A 93 -14.22 5.86 -11.46
CA VAL A 93 -13.37 6.47 -12.49
C VAL A 93 -12.69 5.40 -13.33
N LYS A 94 -12.41 5.69 -14.60
CA LYS A 94 -11.63 4.76 -15.44
C LYS A 94 -10.22 4.59 -14.89
N PHE A 95 -9.67 3.39 -15.00
CA PHE A 95 -8.34 3.09 -14.53
C PHE A 95 -7.27 3.99 -15.14
N SER A 96 -7.40 4.35 -16.43
CA SER A 96 -6.50 5.28 -17.12
C SER A 96 -6.63 6.74 -16.69
N GLU A 97 -7.75 7.13 -16.09
CA GLU A 97 -8.08 8.52 -15.71
C GLU A 97 -8.04 8.72 -14.20
N ARG A 98 -7.76 7.66 -13.44
CA ARG A 98 -7.73 7.70 -11.98
C ARG A 98 -6.66 8.68 -11.50
N PRO A 99 -6.90 9.39 -10.39
CA PRO A 99 -5.83 10.11 -9.72
C PRO A 99 -4.73 9.11 -9.36
N ILE A 100 -3.51 9.46 -9.72
CA ILE A 100 -2.32 8.77 -9.25
C ILE A 100 -1.87 9.58 -8.04
N ASP A 101 -1.92 8.97 -6.87
CA ASP A 101 -1.33 9.61 -5.69
C ASP A 101 0.19 9.58 -5.86
N LEU A 102 0.68 10.66 -6.48
CA LEU A 102 2.10 11.00 -6.60
C LEU A 102 2.64 11.60 -5.31
N ASN A 103 1.92 11.45 -4.20
CA ASN A 103 2.47 11.72 -2.89
C ASN A 103 3.56 10.67 -2.65
N GLU A 104 4.76 10.96 -3.16
CA GLU A 104 5.98 10.63 -2.45
C GLU A 104 5.74 11.14 -1.03
N VAL A 105 5.30 10.25 -0.14
CA VAL A 105 5.43 10.52 1.28
C VAL A 105 6.90 10.90 1.41
N GLU A 106 7.20 12.16 1.76
CA GLU A 106 8.54 12.54 2.15
C GLU A 106 8.85 11.71 3.39
N LEU A 107 9.40 10.53 3.15
CA LEU A 107 9.71 9.60 4.20
C LEU A 107 10.78 10.27 5.04
N PRO A 108 10.64 10.28 6.37
CA PRO A 108 11.56 11.00 7.22
C PRO A 108 12.97 10.52 6.91
N THR A 109 13.84 11.48 6.62
CA THR A 109 15.26 11.17 6.42
C THR A 109 15.86 10.93 7.80
N LEU A 110 16.43 9.74 8.00
CA LEU A 110 17.13 9.42 9.22
C LEU A 110 18.62 9.62 9.03
N THR A 111 19.31 10.09 10.08
CA THR A 111 20.77 10.10 10.11
C THR A 111 21.27 8.88 10.86
N LEU A 112 21.84 7.91 10.14
CA LEU A 112 22.26 6.62 10.71
C LEU A 112 23.77 6.40 10.55
N SER A 113 24.38 5.77 11.55
CA SER A 113 25.80 5.41 11.52
C SER A 113 26.01 4.08 10.78
N CYS A 114 26.76 4.10 9.68
CA CYS A 114 27.06 2.89 8.93
C CYS A 114 28.05 1.99 9.69
N GLY A 115 27.68 0.73 9.95
CA GLY A 115 28.51 -0.23 10.67
C GLY A 115 29.87 -0.52 10.03
N LYS A 116 29.98 -0.34 8.70
CA LYS A 116 31.20 -0.59 7.91
C LYS A 116 32.13 0.61 7.86
N CYS A 117 31.66 1.79 7.43
CA CYS A 117 32.50 2.97 7.27
C CYS A 117 32.55 3.87 8.52
N LYS A 118 31.74 3.56 9.54
CA LYS A 118 31.59 4.30 10.81
C LYS A 118 31.16 5.77 10.65
N LYS A 119 30.77 6.21 9.45
CA LYS A 119 30.24 7.56 9.18
C LYS A 119 28.72 7.60 9.32
N LYS A 120 28.20 8.79 9.64
CA LYS A 120 26.77 9.08 9.63
C LYS A 120 26.30 9.36 8.20
N HIS A 121 25.14 8.82 7.83
CA HIS A 121 24.51 9.00 6.54
C HIS A 121 23.06 9.42 6.71
N VAL A 122 22.66 10.44 5.96
CA VAL A 122 21.25 10.73 5.75
C VAL A 122 20.70 9.68 4.80
N VAL A 123 19.67 8.97 5.24
CA VAL A 123 19.00 7.94 4.45
C VAL A 123 17.53 8.26 4.36
N SER A 124 17.00 8.23 3.16
CA SER A 124 15.56 8.21 2.96
C SER A 124 15.07 6.83 3.36
N LEU A 125 14.21 6.78 4.37
CA LEU A 125 13.45 5.56 4.60
C LEU A 125 12.67 5.28 3.32
N ASN A 126 12.67 4.04 2.86
CA ASN A 126 11.64 3.55 1.95
C ASN A 126 10.72 2.69 2.81
N LEU A 127 9.42 3.04 2.88
CA LEU A 127 8.40 2.23 3.53
C LEU A 127 8.15 1.03 2.62
N ALA A 128 9.08 0.10 2.73
CA ALA A 128 8.98 -1.22 2.17
C ALA A 128 7.98 -2.02 3.00
N PHE A 129 7.09 -2.76 2.35
CA PHE A 129 6.31 -3.77 3.02
C PHE A 129 6.83 -5.10 2.50
N ALA A 130 7.34 -5.97 3.35
CA ALA A 130 7.59 -7.38 3.07
C ALA A 130 7.71 -8.08 4.43
N HIS A 131 6.75 -8.96 4.76
CA HIS A 131 6.72 -9.74 6.01
C HIS A 131 6.98 -8.93 7.30
N PHE A 132 6.01 -8.08 7.67
CA PHE A 132 5.85 -7.53 9.04
C PHE A 132 6.98 -6.67 9.64
N VAL A 133 8.05 -6.34 8.92
CA VAL A 133 8.98 -5.26 9.28
C VAL A 133 9.64 -4.76 8.00
N VAL A 134 9.57 -3.46 7.67
CA VAL A 134 10.65 -2.89 6.86
C VAL A 134 10.96 -1.44 7.22
N TYR A 135 12.19 -1.27 7.68
CA TYR A 135 12.96 -0.08 7.36
C TYR A 135 14.17 -0.57 6.58
N GLY A 136 14.23 -0.22 5.30
CA GLY A 136 15.38 -0.45 4.44
C GLY A 136 15.98 0.90 4.12
N ALA A 137 17.19 1.15 4.61
CA ALA A 137 17.97 2.29 4.17
C ALA A 137 19.18 1.81 3.39
N THR A 138 19.34 2.32 2.18
CA THR A 138 20.57 2.18 1.41
C THR A 138 21.51 3.30 1.81
N THR A 139 22.57 2.97 2.55
CA THR A 139 23.64 3.96 2.78
C THR A 139 24.45 4.12 1.48
N PRO A 140 24.63 5.33 0.93
CA PRO A 140 25.33 5.55 -0.35
C PRO A 140 26.76 5.02 -0.38
N CYS A 141 27.41 4.91 0.78
CA CYS A 141 28.83 4.59 0.90
C CYS A 141 29.19 3.11 0.72
N CYS A 142 28.24 2.18 0.91
CA CYS A 142 28.55 0.75 0.89
C CYS A 142 27.71 -0.08 -0.08
N GLY A 143 26.77 0.55 -0.80
CA GLY A 143 25.93 -0.11 -1.81
C GLY A 143 25.06 -1.25 -1.26
N LYS A 144 24.99 -1.43 0.05
CA LYS A 144 24.19 -2.47 0.71
C LYS A 144 22.91 -1.86 1.28
N THR A 145 21.78 -2.48 0.96
CA THR A 145 20.51 -2.26 1.65
C THR A 145 20.64 -2.85 3.06
N GLY A 146 20.65 -1.99 4.08
CA GLY A 146 20.62 -2.43 5.47
C GLY A 146 19.18 -2.70 5.89
N TRP A 147 18.90 -3.91 6.36
CA TRP A 147 17.67 -4.22 7.08
C TRP A 147 17.91 -3.88 8.54
N PHE A 148 17.17 -2.92 9.11
CA PHE A 148 17.26 -2.63 10.54
C PHE A 148 16.58 -3.75 11.33
N LYS A 149 17.33 -4.33 12.26
CA LYS A 149 16.86 -5.44 13.12
C LYS A 149 16.63 -5.00 14.57
N ASP A 150 17.08 -3.82 14.96
CA ASP A 150 16.93 -3.37 16.35
C ASP A 150 15.59 -2.66 16.56
N GLN A 151 14.91 -3.08 17.63
CA GLN A 151 13.57 -2.62 18.02
C GLN A 151 13.55 -1.12 18.38
N GLU A 152 14.67 -0.59 18.87
CA GLU A 152 14.80 0.82 19.27
C GLU A 152 14.65 1.77 18.08
N THR A 153 15.26 1.43 16.92
CA THR A 153 15.07 2.21 15.68
C THR A 153 13.62 2.12 15.18
N VAL A 154 12.97 0.96 15.33
CA VAL A 154 11.54 0.78 14.99
C VAL A 154 10.68 1.69 15.86
N ASP A 155 10.87 1.66 17.17
CA ASP A 155 10.09 2.43 18.13
C ASP A 155 10.27 3.94 17.92
N HIS A 156 11.49 4.39 17.61
CA HIS A 156 11.78 5.80 17.31
C HIS A 156 11.07 6.28 16.03
N ILE A 157 11.04 5.46 14.98
CA ILE A 157 10.34 5.81 13.74
C ILE A 157 8.82 5.81 13.96
N MET A 158 8.29 4.84 14.70
CA MET A 158 6.88 4.80 15.07
C MET A 158 6.47 6.01 15.91
N ALA A 159 7.33 6.48 16.82
CA ALA A 159 7.11 7.71 17.57
C ALA A 159 7.07 8.96 16.67
N LEU A 160 7.93 9.04 15.66
CA LEU A 160 7.91 10.14 14.68
C LEU A 160 6.65 10.15 13.81
N ILE A 161 6.20 8.96 13.35
CA ILE A 161 4.97 8.82 12.56
C ILE A 161 3.73 9.23 13.38
N ASN A 162 3.65 8.81 14.64
CA ASN A 162 2.51 9.11 15.52
C ASN A 162 2.50 10.54 16.10
N SER A 163 3.53 11.34 15.80
CA SER A 163 3.67 12.73 16.29
C SER A 163 3.20 13.79 15.29
N LYS A 164 2.75 13.38 14.09
CA LYS A 164 2.07 14.21 13.09
C LYS A 164 0.57 13.94 13.10
#